data_AF-A0A7K2X0Y9-F1
#
_entry.id   AF-A0A7K2X0Y9-F1
#
_cell.length_a   1.000
_cell.length_b   1.000
_cell.length_c   1.000
_cell.angle_alpha   90.00
_cell.angle_beta   90.00
_cell.angle_gamma   90.00
#
_symmetry.space_group_name_H-M   'P 1'
#
loop_
_entity.id
_entity.type
_entity.pdbx_description
1 polymer ?
#
loop_
_entity_poly.entity_id
_entity_poly.type
_entity_poly.pdbx_seq_one_letter_code
_entity_poly.pdbx_strand_id
1 'polypeptide(L)' 'MANYPHKYPQVKIRGIPQEEIDAFDAAAAAAGSNRSAVTRKLWAWFAMQPGAIIPLRPHHLNEKEDE' A
#
# COMPACT_ATOMS: atom_id res chain seq x y z
N MET A 1 -29.10 -7.38 6.52
CA MET A 1 -27.68 -7.00 6.33
C MET A 1 -26.88 -8.27 6.08
N ALA A 2 -26.35 -8.47 4.87
CA ALA A 2 -25.53 -9.64 4.56
C ALA A 2 -24.10 -9.40 5.09
N ASN A 3 -23.68 -10.23 6.04
CA ASN A 3 -22.31 -10.22 6.54
C ASN A 3 -21.46 -11.10 5.62
N TYR A 4 -20.76 -10.51 4.66
CA TYR A 4 -19.81 -11.25 3.84
C TYR A 4 -18.60 -11.61 4.71
N PRO A 5 -18.31 -12.90 4.95
CA PRO A 5 -17.15 -13.27 5.74
C PRO A 5 -15.89 -12.81 4.99
N HIS A 6 -15.08 -11.96 5.64
CA HIS A 6 -13.78 -11.61 5.11
C HIS A 6 -12.95 -12.89 4.95
N LYS A 7 -12.46 -13.16 3.74
CA LYS A 7 -11.64 -14.34 3.42
C LYS A 7 -10.37 -14.45 4.28
N TYR A 8 -9.90 -13.33 4.84
CA TYR A 8 -8.71 -13.25 5.67
C TYR A 8 -9.00 -12.48 6.97
N PRO A 9 -8.34 -12.83 8.09
CA PRO A 9 -8.47 -12.08 9.33
C PRO A 9 -7.97 -10.64 9.16
N GLN A 10 -8.69 -9.69 9.77
CA GLN A 10 -8.31 -8.28 9.74
C GLN A 10 -7.10 -8.04 10.65
N VAL A 11 -6.04 -7.43 10.13
CA VAL A 11 -4.87 -7.02 10.91
C VAL A 11 -4.97 -5.53 11.22
N LYS A 12 -5.00 -5.17 12.50
CA LYS A 12 -4.99 -3.78 12.96
C LYS A 12 -3.57 -3.40 13.39
N ILE A 13 -2.94 -2.49 12.65
CA ILE A 13 -1.67 -1.88 13.07
C ILE A 13 -2.00 -0.72 14.01
N ARG A 14 -1.35 -0.66 15.18
CA ARG A 14 -1.59 0.35 16.21
C ARG A 14 -0.44 1.35 16.24
N GLY A 15 -0.71 2.57 16.71
CA GLY A 15 0.31 3.61 16.91
C GLY A 15 0.68 4.37 15.63
N ILE A 16 -0.06 4.21 14.55
CA ILE A 16 0.09 5.03 13.34
C ILE A 16 -0.88 6.21 13.45
N PRO A 17 -0.41 7.46 13.38
CA PRO A 17 -1.26 8.65 13.32
C PRO A 17 -2.24 8.59 12.14
N GLN A 18 -3.42 9.17 12.30
CA GLN A 18 -4.47 9.11 11.26
C GLN A 18 -4.02 9.84 9.99
N GLU A 19 -3.26 10.92 10.12
CA GLU A 19 -2.70 11.67 9.00
C GLU A 19 -1.73 10.84 8.14
N GLU A 20 -0.95 9.94 8.74
CA GLU A 20 -0.07 9.03 8.01
C GLU A 20 -0.87 7.95 7.27
N ILE A 21 -1.94 7.46 7.91
CA ILE A 21 -2.86 6.50 7.32
C ILE A 21 -3.53 7.11 6.07
N ASP A 22 -4.01 8.34 6.17
CA ASP A 22 -4.69 9.04 5.07
C ASP A 22 -3.71 9.35 3.93
N ALA A 23 -2.50 9.80 4.26
CA ALA A 23 -1.45 10.03 3.26
C ALA A 23 -1.06 8.74 2.52
N PHE A 24 -0.98 7.61 3.22
CA PHE A 24 -0.70 6.31 2.61
C PHE A 24 -1.82 5.85 1.68
N ASP A 25 -3.08 6.03 2.07
CA ASP A 25 -4.23 5.70 1.22
C ASP A 25 -4.28 6.55 -0.03
N ALA A 26 -4.05 7.86 0.09
CA ALA A 26 -4.00 8.77 -1.06
C ALA A 26 -2.89 8.36 -2.04
N ALA A 27 -1.71 8.01 -1.52
CA ALA A 27 -0.59 7.50 -2.31
C ALA A 27 -0.93 6.17 -3.01
N ALA A 28 -1.53 5.22 -2.28
CA ALA A 28 -1.93 3.93 -2.84
C ALA A 28 -2.99 4.10 -3.95
N ALA A 29 -3.96 4.99 -3.75
CA ALA A 29 -4.99 5.31 -4.73
C ALA A 29 -4.40 5.98 -5.99
N ALA A 30 -3.47 6.93 -5.83
CA ALA A 30 -2.76 7.55 -6.95
C ALA A 30 -1.97 6.54 -7.80
N ALA A 31 -1.49 5.46 -7.18
CA ALA A 31 -0.84 4.35 -7.88
C ALA A 31 -1.82 3.31 -8.47
N GLY A 32 -3.13 3.60 -8.52
CA GLY A 32 -4.16 2.67 -8.98
C GLY A 32 -4.28 1.41 -8.10
N SER A 33 -3.91 1.52 -6.82
CA SER A 33 -3.86 0.43 -5.86
C SER A 33 -4.67 0.73 -4.60
N ASN A 34 -4.51 -0.10 -3.57
CA ASN A 34 -5.11 0.11 -2.25
C ASN A 34 -4.14 -0.28 -1.14
N ARG A 35 -4.50 0.11 0.10
CA ARG A 35 -3.66 -0.13 1.28
C ARG A 35 -3.19 -1.57 1.40
N SER A 36 -4.13 -2.52 1.34
CA SER A 36 -3.87 -3.95 1.54
C SER A 36 -2.95 -4.54 0.47
N ALA A 37 -3.07 -4.09 -0.78
CA ALA A 37 -2.22 -4.55 -1.87
C ALA A 37 -0.77 -4.06 -1.69
N VAL A 38 -0.59 -2.79 -1.32
CA VAL A 38 0.74 -2.20 -1.08
C VAL A 38 1.40 -2.81 0.15
N THR A 39 0.67 -2.93 1.27
CA THR A 39 1.23 -3.50 2.51
C THR A 39 1.60 -4.97 2.36
N ARG A 40 0.80 -5.77 1.64
CA ARG A 40 1.16 -7.17 1.35
C ARG A 40 2.48 -7.27 0.57
N LYS A 41 2.68 -6.45 -0.46
CA LYS A 41 3.93 -6.40 -1.23
C LYS A 41 5.10 -5.95 -0.35
N LEU A 42 4.88 -4.90 0.46
CA LEU A 42 5.89 -4.36 1.36
C LEU A 42 6.33 -5.39 2.41
N TRP A 43 5.39 -6.11 3.03
CA TRP A 43 5.70 -7.18 4.00
C TRP A 43 6.43 -8.35 3.34
N ALA A 44 5.99 -8.77 2.15
CA ALA A 44 6.66 -9.84 1.42
C ALA A 44 8.10 -9.46 1.07
N TRP A 45 8.32 -8.21 0.61
CA TRP A 45 9.65 -7.69 0.32
C TRP A 45 10.52 -7.59 1.58
N PHE A 46 9.99 -7.00 2.66
CA PHE A 46 10.71 -6.84 3.92
C PHE A 46 11.08 -8.20 4.55
N ALA A 47 10.23 -9.21 4.41
CA ALA A 47 10.47 -10.57 4.88
C ALA A 47 11.26 -11.43 3.87
N MET A 48 11.85 -10.82 2.82
CA MET A 48 12.66 -11.47 1.79
C MET A 48 11.97 -12.71 1.17
N GLN A 49 10.66 -12.65 0.97
CA GLN A 49 9.94 -13.76 0.35
C GLN A 49 10.39 -13.94 -1.12
N PRO A 50 10.54 -15.19 -1.61
CA PRO A 50 10.94 -15.44 -2.99
C PRO A 50 10.04 -14.71 -4.00
N GLY A 51 10.65 -13.94 -4.91
CA GLY A 51 9.94 -13.18 -5.94
C GLY A 51 9.23 -11.91 -5.43
N ALA A 52 9.44 -11.51 -4.18
CA ALA A 52 8.89 -10.25 -3.67
C ALA A 52 9.64 -9.04 -4.24
N ILE A 53 8.88 -8.06 -4.71
CA ILE A 53 9.39 -6.81 -5.27
C ILE A 53 8.87 -5.66 -4.42
N ILE A 54 9.74 -4.69 -4.15
CA ILE A 54 9.36 -3.45 -3.46
C ILE A 54 8.22 -2.76 -4.22
N PRO A 55 7.10 -2.41 -3.56
CA PRO A 55 6.02 -1.70 -4.24
C PRO A 55 6.54 -0.37 -4.77
N LEU A 56 6.15 -0.03 -6.00
CA LEU A 56 6.43 1.27 -6.60
C LEU A 56 5.83 2.35 -5.71
N ARG A 57 6.66 3.29 -5.27
CA ARG A 57 6.17 4.49 -4.63
C ARG A 57 5.57 5.38 -5.72
N PRO A 58 4.40 5.99 -5.50
CA PRO A 58 3.92 7.04 -6.38
C PRO A 58 4.94 8.19 -6.31
N HIS A 59 5.79 8.29 -7.32
CA HIS A 59 6.75 9.37 -7.50
C HIS A 59 6.42 10.09 -8.80
N HIS A 60 6.16 11.40 -8.67
CA HIS A 60 6.53 12.46 -9.60
C HIS A 60 6.37 12.16 -11.11
N LEU A 61 5.14 12.25 -11.65
CA LEU A 61 4.97 12.66 -13.06
C LEU A 61 5.26 14.17 -13.21
N ASN A 62 6.44 14.60 -12.79
CA ASN A 62 7.02 15.87 -13.19
C ASN A 62 8.54 15.72 -13.33
N GLU A 63 8.96 14.58 -13.86
CA GLU A 63 10.09 14.59 -14.79
C GLU A 63 9.57 15.35 -16.02
N LYS A 64 9.70 16.68 -15.99
CA LYS A 64 9.91 17.37 -17.25
C LYS A 64 11.19 16.75 -17.79
N GLU A 65 11.05 16.00 -18.86
CA GLU A 65 12.13 15.83 -19.82
C GLU A 65 12.54 17.25 -20.22
N ASP A 66 13.60 17.76 -19.58
CA ASP A 66 14.37 18.86 -20.13
C ASP A 66 15.02 18.34 -21.42
N GLU A 67 14.34 18.53 -22.55
CA GLU A 67 14.93 18.59 -23.90
C GLU A 67 14.41 19.82 -24.65
#